data_AF-A0A954EU92-F1
#
_entry.id   AF-A0A954EU92-F1
#
_cell.length_a   1.000
_cell.length_b   1.000
_cell.length_c   1.000
_cell.angle_alpha   90.00
_cell.angle_beta   90.00
_cell.angle_gamma   90.00
#
_symmetry.space_group_name_H-M   'P 1'
#
loop_
_entity.id
_entity.type
_entity.pdbx_description
1 polymer ?
#
loop_
_entity_poly.entity_id
_entity_poly.type
_entity_poly.pdbx_seq_one_letter_code
_entity_poly.pdbx_strand_id
1 'polypeptide(L)'
;MFRLSALSVLVVFSMGLPGLASDQPNILWLTTEDIGPELGCYGDQYADTPNLDAFAKKSLLYTNAWSTAPVCAPARTTLISGMYPPSTGAEHMRSLVDLPDGFLMYPQYLRDAGYFCVNPGKEDYNVTKQGKVWDDADKKNLWGQLKDNQPFMAVLNHTGTHESKIRTRPHDWVHDPAKARIPAYHPDTKEVRQDWAQYYDNITVMDQWFADQLKQLEKAGLADETIVFFYGDHGSGMPRSKRWPYDSGLLVPFIVHVPEKFQDLAPGYQAGGTSDRLIGFIDCAQTVISLAGAKPPRHMQGHAFLGKFATVDPKYAFGFRGRMDERYDMVRTVRNQRYQYIRNYMPHRPYGQHVNYMFITPTTRVWKALYDSGEANEAQSHFWKEKPPEELYDLEADPDEVHNLVDSPEHQGILQELRTALLNWELKIRDVGFLPEQELHDRVPGLTPYELGHADPRCPLAEIIAMAERASSLKAVDTPDLVAGLRNSESAIRYWAAQGLLARKEQGVQQGLDGLKEAIRQDASPSVRTIAAEAVAQYGPEDVREEALNWLIEAANGEKHGPYVAILAMNAIDHLDGKAVSLKDQVAKLPTKGNWVPSRGGDYVPRLIEKTLADLQE
;
A
#
# COMPACT_ATOMS: atom_id res chain seq x y z
N MET A 1 90.77 -11.79 21.00
CA MET A 1 90.81 -11.36 19.59
C MET A 1 89.40 -11.36 19.04
N PHE A 2 89.03 -10.28 18.37
CA PHE A 2 87.74 -9.99 17.75
C PHE A 2 87.22 -11.11 16.84
N ARG A 3 85.91 -11.37 16.88
CA ARG A 3 85.10 -11.60 15.67
C ARG A 3 83.75 -10.93 15.81
N LEU A 4 83.53 -9.96 14.93
CA LEU A 4 82.32 -9.17 14.71
C LEU A 4 81.58 -9.73 13.49
N SER A 5 80.27 -9.46 13.43
CA SER A 5 79.40 -9.40 12.23
C SER A 5 78.86 -10.73 11.68
N ALA A 6 77.59 -10.90 11.30
CA ALA A 6 76.53 -9.94 10.98
C ALA A 6 75.13 -10.54 11.29
N LEU A 7 74.25 -9.75 11.89
CA LEU A 7 72.83 -10.07 12.05
C LEU A 7 72.10 -9.50 10.82
N SER A 8 71.59 -10.36 9.95
CA SER A 8 70.76 -9.94 8.81
C SER A 8 69.34 -9.68 9.30
N VAL A 9 68.95 -8.41 9.36
CA VAL A 9 67.56 -7.99 9.59
C VAL A 9 66.80 -8.21 8.29
N LEU A 10 65.93 -9.22 8.26
CA LEU A 10 64.98 -9.43 7.17
C LEU A 10 63.86 -8.40 7.33
N VAL A 11 63.91 -7.31 6.58
CA VAL A 11 62.79 -6.38 6.43
C VAL A 11 61.77 -7.05 5.51
N VAL A 12 60.71 -7.60 6.09
CA VAL A 12 59.54 -8.06 5.34
C VAL A 12 58.77 -6.81 4.92
N PHE A 13 58.95 -6.38 3.68
CA PHE A 13 58.01 -5.46 3.04
C PHE A 13 56.67 -6.19 2.92
N SER A 14 55.69 -5.84 3.76
CA SER A 14 54.29 -6.18 3.50
C SER A 14 53.85 -5.35 2.29
N MET A 15 54.04 -5.88 1.09
CA MET A 15 53.27 -5.41 -0.06
C MET A 15 51.80 -5.68 0.29
N GLY A 16 51.06 -4.61 0.58
CA GLY A 16 49.61 -4.69 0.66
C GLY A 16 49.12 -5.27 -0.65
N LEU A 17 48.47 -6.43 -0.58
CA LEU A 17 47.72 -6.95 -1.71
C LEU A 17 46.70 -5.87 -2.10
N PRO A 18 46.60 -5.47 -3.38
CA PRO A 18 45.46 -4.68 -3.82
C PRO A 18 44.21 -5.45 -3.41
N GLY A 19 43.31 -4.81 -2.67
CA GLY A 19 42.06 -5.43 -2.23
C GLY A 19 41.38 -6.03 -3.45
N LEU A 20 41.17 -7.35 -3.44
CA LEU A 20 40.39 -8.03 -4.47
C LEU A 20 39.05 -7.29 -4.54
N ALA A 21 38.73 -6.73 -5.71
CA ALA A 21 37.43 -6.12 -5.94
C ALA A 21 36.37 -7.17 -5.60
N SER A 22 35.34 -6.78 -4.83
CA SER A 22 34.24 -7.69 -4.53
C SER A 22 33.56 -8.11 -5.84
N ASP A 23 33.27 -9.41 -5.99
CA ASP A 23 32.43 -9.93 -7.08
C ASP A 23 30.96 -9.54 -6.88
N GLN A 24 30.60 -9.00 -5.72
CA GLN A 24 29.26 -8.56 -5.38
C GLN A 24 29.07 -7.06 -5.70
N PRO A 25 28.00 -6.65 -6.38
CA PRO A 25 27.72 -5.25 -6.65
C PRO A 25 27.28 -4.50 -5.39
N ASN A 26 27.60 -3.21 -5.32
CA ASN A 26 26.85 -2.31 -4.47
C ASN A 26 25.43 -2.13 -5.03
N ILE A 27 24.47 -1.85 -4.14
CA ILE A 27 23.08 -1.65 -4.51
C ILE A 27 22.61 -0.31 -3.92
N LEU A 28 22.10 0.56 -4.78
CA LEU A 28 21.56 1.86 -4.40
C LEU A 28 20.11 1.98 -4.87
N TRP A 29 19.19 2.16 -3.93
CA TRP A 29 17.82 2.55 -4.20
C TRP A 29 17.66 4.06 -3.95
N LEU A 30 17.35 4.79 -5.02
CA LEU A 30 16.94 6.19 -4.99
C LEU A 30 15.41 6.22 -5.09
N THR A 31 14.76 6.47 -3.96
CA THR A 31 13.30 6.32 -3.85
C THR A 31 12.66 7.67 -3.61
N THR A 32 11.53 7.92 -4.24
CA THR A 32 10.74 9.14 -4.06
C THR A 32 9.35 8.81 -3.49
N GLU A 33 8.70 9.82 -2.91
CA GLU A 33 7.34 9.65 -2.37
C GLU A 33 6.29 10.14 -3.35
N ASP A 34 5.19 9.41 -3.47
CA ASP A 34 3.98 9.87 -4.16
C ASP A 34 4.24 10.31 -5.62
N ILE A 35 4.89 9.48 -6.46
CA ILE A 35 5.07 9.77 -7.89
C ILE A 35 4.67 8.61 -8.81
N GLY A 36 3.98 8.93 -9.91
CA GLY A 36 3.76 8.02 -11.04
C GLY A 36 4.79 8.25 -12.15
N PRO A 37 4.53 7.71 -13.36
CA PRO A 37 5.43 7.81 -14.52
C PRO A 37 5.39 9.18 -15.21
N GLU A 38 4.96 10.25 -14.54
CA GLU A 38 4.95 11.63 -15.05
C GLU A 38 6.38 12.22 -15.17
N LEU A 39 7.22 11.61 -16.01
CA LEU A 39 8.62 11.95 -16.25
C LEU A 39 8.90 12.00 -17.76
N GLY A 40 9.87 12.82 -18.19
CA GLY A 40 10.23 12.99 -19.60
C GLY A 40 10.61 11.68 -20.29
N CYS A 41 11.37 10.81 -19.62
CA CYS A 41 11.77 9.50 -20.14
C CYS A 41 10.63 8.48 -20.31
N TYR A 42 9.48 8.72 -19.69
CA TYR A 42 8.24 7.96 -19.90
C TYR A 42 7.34 8.59 -20.99
N GLY A 43 7.80 9.69 -21.62
CA GLY A 43 7.11 10.36 -22.71
C GLY A 43 6.28 11.58 -22.30
N ASP A 44 6.28 11.96 -21.02
CA ASP A 44 5.54 13.13 -20.55
C ASP A 44 6.23 14.44 -20.97
N GLN A 45 5.58 15.18 -21.88
CA GLN A 45 6.12 16.43 -22.43
C GLN A 45 5.92 17.64 -21.50
N TYR A 46 5.14 17.50 -20.43
CA TYR A 46 4.96 18.52 -19.42
C TYR A 46 6.00 18.41 -18.29
N ALA A 47 6.75 17.29 -18.21
CA ALA A 47 7.76 17.08 -17.19
C ALA A 47 9.13 17.64 -17.57
N ASP A 48 9.73 18.43 -16.66
CA ASP A 48 11.13 18.86 -16.74
C ASP A 48 12.02 17.96 -15.85
N THR A 49 12.51 16.85 -16.41
CA THR A 49 13.35 15.83 -15.71
C THR A 49 14.64 15.45 -16.47
N PRO A 50 15.48 16.41 -16.88
CA PRO A 50 16.61 16.15 -17.77
C PRO A 50 17.65 15.17 -17.22
N ASN A 51 17.81 15.06 -15.90
CA ASN A 51 18.79 14.15 -15.31
C ASN A 51 18.32 12.70 -15.35
N LEU A 52 17.05 12.45 -15.03
CA LEU A 52 16.42 11.13 -15.19
C LEU A 52 16.33 10.74 -16.67
N ASP A 53 16.09 11.69 -17.58
CA ASP A 53 16.09 11.44 -19.02
C ASP A 53 17.47 11.01 -19.53
N ALA A 54 18.53 11.68 -19.06
CA ALA A 54 19.90 11.29 -19.36
C ALA A 54 20.27 9.94 -18.73
N PHE A 55 19.78 9.66 -17.51
CA PHE A 55 20.00 8.38 -16.83
C PHE A 55 19.30 7.23 -17.57
N ALA A 56 18.07 7.41 -18.03
CA ALA A 56 17.32 6.40 -18.78
C ALA A 56 18.05 5.95 -20.06
N LYS A 57 18.73 6.87 -20.77
CA LYS A 57 19.52 6.54 -21.98
C LYS A 57 20.67 5.57 -21.76
N LYS A 58 21.12 5.40 -20.52
CA LYS A 58 22.16 4.44 -20.12
C LYS A 58 21.64 3.36 -19.16
N SER A 59 20.32 3.24 -19.04
CA SER A 59 19.65 2.36 -18.08
C SER A 59 18.56 1.56 -18.78
N LEU A 60 17.95 0.60 -18.08
CA LEU A 60 16.74 -0.07 -18.54
C LEU A 60 15.54 0.56 -17.84
N LEU A 61 14.59 1.05 -18.62
CA LEU A 61 13.33 1.63 -18.13
C LEU A 61 12.24 0.55 -18.13
N TYR A 62 11.60 0.32 -17.00
CA TYR A 62 10.48 -0.62 -16.88
C TYR A 62 9.16 0.13 -16.99
N THR A 63 8.31 -0.27 -17.94
CA THR A 63 7.05 0.44 -18.23
C THR A 63 5.88 -0.04 -17.39
N ASN A 64 6.00 -1.22 -16.75
CA ASN A 64 4.93 -1.85 -15.99
C ASN A 64 5.37 -2.21 -14.56
N ALA A 65 5.76 -1.19 -13.77
CA ALA A 65 6.13 -1.36 -12.38
C ALA A 65 5.01 -0.92 -11.43
N TRP A 66 4.55 -1.84 -10.58
CA TRP A 66 3.47 -1.63 -9.63
C TRP A 66 3.97 -1.62 -8.18
N SER A 67 3.62 -0.54 -7.48
CA SER A 67 3.44 -0.59 -6.04
C SER A 67 2.32 -1.58 -5.72
N THR A 68 2.50 -2.38 -4.68
CA THR A 68 1.47 -3.34 -4.26
C THR A 68 0.33 -2.67 -3.50
N ALA A 69 0.51 -1.42 -3.04
CA ALA A 69 -0.51 -0.65 -2.34
C ALA A 69 -0.39 0.85 -2.66
N PRO A 70 -1.50 1.59 -2.75
CA PRO A 70 -1.50 2.99 -3.16
C PRO A 70 -1.17 3.95 -1.98
N VAL A 71 -0.36 3.51 -1.01
CA VAL A 71 0.00 4.31 0.18
C VAL A 71 1.29 3.80 0.84
N CYS A 72 2.09 4.72 1.37
CA CYS A 72 3.49 4.49 1.78
C CYS A 72 3.70 3.25 2.67
N ALA A 73 2.99 3.13 3.80
CA ALA A 73 3.36 2.16 4.83
C ALA A 73 3.17 0.67 4.42
N PRO A 74 2.01 0.24 3.90
CA PRO A 74 1.83 -1.07 3.29
C PRO A 74 2.77 -1.32 2.09
N ALA A 75 2.97 -0.34 1.19
CA ALA A 75 3.88 -0.49 0.05
C ALA A 75 5.33 -0.75 0.50
N ARG A 76 5.84 0.06 1.44
CA ARG A 76 7.18 -0.09 2.03
C ARG A 76 7.31 -1.36 2.87
N THR A 77 6.21 -1.82 3.47
CA THR A 77 6.16 -3.11 4.16
C THR A 77 6.34 -4.28 3.20
N THR A 78 5.79 -4.19 2.00
CA THR A 78 6.04 -5.17 0.94
C THR A 78 7.52 -5.23 0.59
N LEU A 79 8.14 -4.07 0.34
CA LEU A 79 9.55 -3.97 0.00
C LEU A 79 10.45 -4.56 1.11
N ILE A 80 10.21 -4.20 2.37
CA ILE A 80 11.12 -4.56 3.46
C ILE A 80 11.03 -6.05 3.85
N SER A 81 9.83 -6.64 3.75
CA SER A 81 9.57 -8.03 4.16
C SER A 81 9.65 -9.03 3.00
N GLY A 82 9.49 -8.58 1.75
CA GLY A 82 9.33 -9.47 0.59
C GLY A 82 8.03 -10.28 0.62
N MET A 83 7.03 -9.83 1.39
CA MET A 83 5.73 -10.47 1.56
C MET A 83 4.60 -9.48 1.28
N TYR A 84 3.49 -9.98 0.75
CA TYR A 84 2.28 -9.21 0.59
C TYR A 84 1.69 -8.89 1.97
N PRO A 85 1.43 -7.61 2.30
CA PRO A 85 0.81 -7.23 3.56
C PRO A 85 -0.53 -7.93 3.88
N PRO A 86 -1.39 -8.25 2.88
CA PRO A 86 -2.55 -9.10 3.12
C PRO A 86 -2.22 -10.49 3.69
N SER A 87 -1.02 -11.03 3.45
CA SER A 87 -0.56 -12.31 4.02
C SER A 87 -0.13 -12.18 5.49
N THR A 88 0.25 -10.97 5.93
CA THR A 88 0.83 -10.73 7.26
C THR A 88 -0.06 -9.90 8.17
N GLY A 89 -1.22 -9.43 7.70
CA GLY A 89 -2.10 -8.50 8.43
C GLY A 89 -1.61 -7.06 8.43
N ALA A 90 -0.55 -6.74 7.67
CA ALA A 90 0.06 -5.41 7.64
C ALA A 90 -0.55 -4.46 6.59
N GLU A 91 -1.74 -4.79 6.07
CA GLU A 91 -2.38 -4.10 4.94
C GLU A 91 -3.03 -2.76 5.31
N HIS A 92 -3.41 -2.57 6.58
CA HIS A 92 -4.05 -1.35 7.04
C HIS A 92 -3.01 -0.29 7.38
N MET A 93 -3.36 0.98 7.20
CA MET A 93 -2.49 2.05 7.65
C MET A 93 -2.28 1.96 9.17
N ARG A 94 -1.00 1.85 9.57
CA ARG A 94 -0.56 1.76 10.96
C ARG A 94 -1.00 0.47 11.68
N SER A 95 -1.04 -0.69 11.01
CA SER A 95 -1.36 -1.98 11.64
C SER A 95 -0.40 -2.36 12.78
N LEU A 96 0.90 -2.12 12.64
CA LEU A 96 1.93 -2.46 13.63
C LEU A 96 1.95 -3.95 14.04
N VAL A 97 1.82 -4.85 13.08
CA VAL A 97 1.83 -6.31 13.33
C VAL A 97 3.26 -6.85 13.43
N ASP A 98 3.40 -8.02 14.05
CA ASP A 98 4.68 -8.74 14.10
C ASP A 98 4.81 -9.72 12.93
N LEU A 99 6.03 -9.88 12.41
CA LEU A 99 6.37 -10.99 11.53
C LEU A 99 6.65 -12.25 12.37
N PRO A 100 6.42 -13.47 11.83
CA PRO A 100 6.79 -14.71 12.51
C PRO A 100 8.27 -14.74 12.87
N ASP A 101 8.61 -15.47 13.94
CA ASP A 101 10.00 -15.65 14.35
C ASP A 101 10.85 -16.22 13.19
N GLY A 102 11.97 -15.54 12.91
CA GLY A 102 12.90 -15.93 11.82
C GLY A 102 12.51 -15.43 10.43
N PHE A 103 11.38 -14.73 10.27
CA PHE A 103 11.05 -14.00 9.04
C PHE A 103 11.75 -12.65 9.10
N LEU A 104 12.93 -12.57 8.48
CA LEU A 104 13.76 -11.37 8.55
C LEU A 104 13.42 -10.39 7.43
N MET A 105 13.72 -9.12 7.68
CA MET A 105 13.68 -8.08 6.65
C MET A 105 14.88 -8.22 5.71
N TYR A 106 14.73 -7.88 4.42
CA TYR A 106 15.79 -8.11 3.42
C TYR A 106 17.19 -7.57 3.81
N PRO A 107 17.33 -6.42 4.50
CA PRO A 107 18.64 -5.91 4.88
C PRO A 107 19.40 -6.86 5.80
N GLN A 108 18.70 -7.64 6.64
CA GLN A 108 19.34 -8.61 7.53
C GLN A 108 20.00 -9.73 6.71
N TYR A 109 19.35 -10.23 5.65
CA TYR A 109 19.94 -11.21 4.75
C TYR A 109 21.17 -10.66 4.00
N LEU A 110 21.13 -9.38 3.61
CA LEU A 110 22.28 -8.74 2.96
C LEU A 110 23.44 -8.53 3.95
N ARG A 111 23.15 -8.14 5.19
CA ARG A 111 24.17 -8.01 6.26
C ARG A 111 24.84 -9.35 6.56
N ASP A 112 24.07 -10.44 6.59
CA ASP A 112 24.63 -11.80 6.71
C ASP A 112 25.51 -12.17 5.51
N ALA A 113 25.25 -11.59 4.33
CA ALA A 113 26.08 -11.71 3.14
C ALA A 113 27.25 -10.71 3.08
N GLY A 114 27.51 -9.96 4.16
CA GLY A 114 28.65 -9.04 4.29
C GLY A 114 28.36 -7.58 3.91
N TYR A 115 27.12 -7.24 3.53
CA TYR A 115 26.79 -5.88 3.12
C TYR A 115 26.69 -4.91 4.29
N PHE A 116 27.15 -3.67 4.08
CA PHE A 116 26.76 -2.53 4.89
C PHE A 116 25.38 -2.02 4.44
N CYS A 117 24.36 -2.09 5.30
CA CYS A 117 22.98 -1.78 4.90
C CYS A 117 22.45 -0.53 5.60
N VAL A 118 21.99 0.48 4.84
CA VAL A 118 21.59 1.78 5.39
C VAL A 118 20.30 2.32 4.78
N ASN A 119 19.42 2.83 5.64
CA ASN A 119 18.29 3.65 5.26
C ASN A 119 18.24 4.88 6.20
N PRO A 120 18.98 5.96 5.89
CA PRO A 120 19.04 7.13 6.74
C PRO A 120 17.75 7.97 6.71
N GLY A 121 16.72 7.59 5.95
CA GLY A 121 15.53 8.40 5.70
C GLY A 121 14.29 7.89 6.41
N LYS A 122 13.21 7.81 5.64
CA LYS A 122 11.91 7.33 6.07
C LYS A 122 11.81 5.82 5.81
N GLU A 123 11.39 5.09 6.84
CA GLU A 123 11.09 3.65 6.78
C GLU A 123 9.57 3.44 6.60
N ASP A 124 8.78 3.94 7.56
CA ASP A 124 7.32 3.89 7.61
C ASP A 124 6.66 2.50 7.55
N TYR A 125 7.30 1.45 8.06
CA TYR A 125 6.77 0.07 8.00
C TYR A 125 5.53 -0.15 8.88
N ASN A 126 4.63 -1.03 8.46
CA ASN A 126 3.49 -1.54 9.23
C ASN A 126 3.81 -2.80 10.05
N VAL A 127 5.05 -3.28 9.96
CA VAL A 127 5.56 -4.39 10.76
C VAL A 127 6.59 -3.89 11.77
N THR A 128 6.67 -4.56 12.92
CA THR A 128 7.70 -4.27 13.92
C THR A 128 9.09 -4.70 13.43
N LYS A 129 10.11 -3.96 13.85
CA LYS A 129 11.51 -4.30 13.54
C LYS A 129 12.03 -5.28 14.58
N GLN A 130 12.43 -6.47 14.14
CA GLN A 130 13.07 -7.47 15.00
C GLN A 130 14.59 -7.41 14.85
N GLY A 131 15.29 -7.14 15.97
CA GLY A 131 16.75 -7.03 15.97
C GLY A 131 17.29 -5.82 15.19
N LYS A 132 18.54 -5.91 14.73
CA LYS A 132 19.20 -4.85 13.95
C LYS A 132 18.94 -5.03 12.46
N VAL A 133 17.97 -4.27 11.93
CA VAL A 133 17.61 -4.27 10.50
C VAL A 133 18.63 -3.49 9.67
N TRP A 134 18.91 -2.24 10.06
CA TRP A 134 19.86 -1.36 9.37
C TRP A 134 21.11 -1.12 10.22
N ASP A 135 22.23 -0.87 9.55
CA ASP A 135 23.44 -0.37 10.19
C ASP A 135 23.31 1.12 10.53
N ASP A 136 24.02 1.52 11.59
CA ASP A 136 24.10 2.93 11.98
C ASP A 136 25.02 3.67 11.00
N ALA A 137 24.59 4.84 10.54
CA ALA A 137 25.33 5.60 9.54
C ALA A 137 25.29 7.11 9.78
N ASP A 138 26.44 7.76 9.63
CA ASP A 138 26.52 9.21 9.45
C ASP A 138 26.01 9.59 8.06
N LYS A 139 24.84 10.23 8.02
CA LYS A 139 24.17 10.68 6.79
C LYS A 139 25.02 11.69 6.00
N LYS A 140 25.94 12.41 6.65
CA LYS A 140 26.79 13.43 6.01
C LYS A 140 28.01 12.82 5.33
N ASN A 141 28.37 11.59 5.66
CA ASN A 141 29.54 10.91 5.13
C ASN A 141 29.25 9.42 4.92
N LEU A 142 28.19 9.11 4.16
CA LEU A 142 27.72 7.73 3.98
C LEU A 142 28.82 6.83 3.40
N TRP A 143 29.46 7.29 2.32
CA TRP A 143 30.46 6.52 1.57
C TRP A 143 31.82 6.43 2.29
N GLY A 144 32.18 7.42 3.09
CA GLY A 144 33.44 7.40 3.84
C GLY A 144 33.46 6.46 5.04
N GLN A 145 32.34 5.80 5.35
CA GLN A 145 32.22 4.81 6.43
C GLN A 145 32.42 3.36 5.94
N LEU A 146 32.46 3.14 4.63
CA LEU A 146 32.70 1.82 4.05
C LEU A 146 34.09 1.31 4.44
N LYS A 147 34.17 0.06 4.89
CA LYS A 147 35.42 -0.60 5.28
C LYS A 147 35.95 -1.41 4.10
N ASP A 148 37.22 -1.29 3.74
CA ASP A 148 37.94 -2.23 2.86
C ASP A 148 37.14 -2.81 1.68
N ASN A 149 36.61 -1.96 0.78
CA ASN A 149 35.80 -2.37 -0.38
C ASN A 149 34.54 -3.21 -0.04
N GLN A 150 34.01 -3.11 1.17
CA GLN A 150 32.79 -3.78 1.60
C GLN A 150 31.60 -3.36 0.71
N PRO A 151 30.80 -4.32 0.18
CA PRO A 151 29.62 -3.98 -0.59
C PRO A 151 28.56 -3.30 0.29
N PHE A 152 27.76 -2.42 -0.29
CA PHE A 152 26.67 -1.75 0.43
C PHE A 152 25.30 -1.93 -0.20
N MET A 153 24.28 -1.79 0.63
CA MET A 153 22.89 -1.59 0.23
C MET A 153 22.38 -0.30 0.86
N ALA A 154 22.07 0.71 0.05
CA ALA A 154 21.61 2.01 0.52
C ALA A 154 20.22 2.34 -0.03
N VAL A 155 19.33 2.81 0.84
CA VAL A 155 18.03 3.38 0.43
C VAL A 155 18.02 4.87 0.77
N LEU A 156 18.08 5.72 -0.25
CA LEU A 156 18.01 7.17 -0.10
C LEU A 156 16.63 7.66 -0.52
N ASN A 157 15.92 8.28 0.42
CA ASN A 157 14.53 8.70 0.23
C ASN A 157 14.43 10.21 0.00
N HIS A 158 13.69 10.61 -1.04
CA HIS A 158 13.29 11.99 -1.29
C HIS A 158 11.81 12.20 -0.97
N THR A 159 11.50 13.14 -0.09
CA THR A 159 10.13 13.41 0.39
C THR A 159 9.52 14.70 -0.18
N GLY A 160 10.21 15.36 -1.11
CA GLY A 160 9.80 16.66 -1.67
C GLY A 160 8.56 16.59 -2.57
N THR A 161 8.16 15.40 -3.01
CA THR A 161 7.01 15.14 -3.90
C THR A 161 5.76 14.65 -3.17
N HIS A 162 5.84 14.41 -1.85
CA HIS A 162 4.73 13.92 -1.03
C HIS A 162 3.48 14.82 -1.11
N GLU A 163 2.27 14.27 -0.92
CA GLU A 163 0.97 14.98 -0.99
C GLU A 163 0.86 16.24 -0.10
N SER A 164 1.72 16.37 0.91
CA SER A 164 1.79 17.57 1.74
C SER A 164 2.48 18.75 1.05
N LYS A 165 3.19 18.51 -0.05
CA LYS A 165 3.97 19.48 -0.83
C LYS A 165 3.23 20.00 -2.06
N ILE A 166 2.21 19.28 -2.55
CA ILE A 166 1.40 19.64 -3.72
C ILE A 166 0.27 20.65 -3.45
N ARG A 167 0.14 21.10 -2.19
CA ARG A 167 -0.92 21.99 -1.71
C ARG A 167 -0.41 23.20 -0.94
N THR A 168 0.86 23.56 -1.15
CA THR A 168 1.49 24.68 -0.44
C THR A 168 1.24 25.98 -1.20
N ARG A 169 0.84 27.04 -0.51
CA ARG A 169 0.60 28.37 -1.10
C ARG A 169 1.17 29.49 -0.20
N PRO A 170 1.64 30.63 -0.75
CA PRO A 170 1.85 30.91 -2.18
C PRO A 170 2.91 29.98 -2.80
N HIS A 171 2.93 29.89 -4.13
CA HIS A 171 3.87 29.04 -4.87
C HIS A 171 4.36 29.78 -6.13
N ASP A 172 5.66 29.70 -6.38
CA ASP A 172 6.30 30.27 -7.56
C ASP A 172 6.38 29.20 -8.64
N TRP A 173 5.51 29.32 -9.66
CA TRP A 173 5.32 28.31 -10.69
C TRP A 173 6.52 28.21 -11.63
N VAL A 174 7.05 27.00 -11.80
CA VAL A 174 7.99 26.68 -12.89
C VAL A 174 7.20 26.27 -14.13
N HIS A 175 6.23 25.36 -13.96
CA HIS A 175 5.32 24.97 -15.02
C HIS A 175 4.05 25.84 -15.04
N ASP A 176 3.56 26.14 -16.24
CA ASP A 176 2.30 26.88 -16.44
C ASP A 176 1.08 26.00 -16.09
N PRO A 177 0.31 26.30 -15.03
CA PRO A 177 -0.85 25.49 -14.63
C PRO A 177 -1.91 25.30 -15.73
N ALA A 178 -2.00 26.23 -16.69
CA ALA A 178 -2.93 26.11 -17.81
C ALA A 178 -2.57 24.95 -18.78
N LYS A 179 -1.34 24.43 -18.72
CA LYS A 179 -0.85 23.36 -19.61
C LYS A 179 -0.84 21.98 -18.96
N ALA A 180 -1.04 21.88 -17.65
CA ALA A 180 -1.10 20.61 -16.95
C ALA A 180 -2.20 19.70 -17.55
N ARG A 181 -1.88 18.43 -17.78
CA ARG A 181 -2.87 17.39 -18.09
C ARG A 181 -3.72 17.15 -16.85
N ILE A 182 -5.05 17.24 -17.01
CA ILE A 182 -6.00 16.90 -15.95
C ILE A 182 -6.60 15.53 -16.30
N PRO A 183 -6.44 14.50 -15.44
CA PRO A 183 -7.11 13.21 -15.66
C PRO A 183 -8.62 13.36 -15.76
N ALA A 184 -9.28 12.54 -16.57
CA ALA A 184 -10.71 12.64 -16.86
C ALA A 184 -11.62 12.63 -15.62
N TYR A 185 -11.18 11.98 -14.54
CA TYR A 185 -11.89 11.92 -13.26
C TYR A 185 -11.75 13.18 -12.40
N HIS A 186 -10.83 14.10 -12.68
CA HIS A 186 -10.71 15.35 -11.95
C HIS A 186 -11.46 16.50 -12.66
N PRO A 187 -12.08 17.42 -11.90
CA PRO A 187 -12.66 18.62 -12.48
C PRO A 187 -11.58 19.59 -12.92
N ASP A 188 -11.77 20.22 -14.08
CA ASP A 188 -10.83 21.20 -14.62
C ASP A 188 -11.04 22.59 -13.99
N THR A 189 -10.60 22.73 -12.73
CA THR A 189 -10.65 23.99 -12.00
C THR A 189 -9.26 24.59 -11.81
N LYS A 190 -9.22 25.86 -11.40
CA LYS A 190 -7.96 26.55 -11.06
C LYS A 190 -7.19 25.82 -9.97
N GLU A 191 -7.86 25.37 -8.92
CA GLU A 191 -7.25 24.67 -7.78
C GLU A 191 -6.61 23.36 -8.25
N VAL A 192 -7.34 22.59 -9.08
CA VAL A 192 -6.85 21.31 -9.62
C VAL A 192 -5.63 21.51 -10.50
N ARG A 193 -5.69 22.46 -11.44
CA ARG A 193 -4.55 22.81 -12.30
C ARG A 193 -3.32 23.24 -11.51
N GLN A 194 -3.52 24.02 -10.44
CA GLN A 194 -2.44 24.47 -9.57
C GLN A 194 -1.83 23.33 -8.76
N ASP A 195 -2.62 22.42 -8.19
CA ASP A 195 -2.08 21.28 -7.46
C ASP A 195 -1.28 20.35 -8.40
N TRP A 196 -1.78 20.08 -9.62
CA TRP A 196 -1.03 19.33 -10.64
C TRP A 196 0.26 20.05 -11.05
N ALA A 197 0.24 21.35 -11.34
CA ALA A 197 1.47 22.05 -11.69
C ALA A 197 2.51 22.04 -10.55
N GLN A 198 2.07 22.16 -9.28
CA GLN A 198 2.98 22.11 -8.14
C GLN A 198 3.58 20.71 -7.96
N TYR A 199 2.82 19.66 -8.29
CA TYR A 199 3.34 18.30 -8.35
C TYR A 199 4.50 18.16 -9.35
N TYR A 200 4.35 18.69 -10.57
CA TYR A 200 5.42 18.69 -11.58
C TYR A 200 6.62 19.57 -11.17
N ASP A 201 6.39 20.73 -10.56
CA ASP A 201 7.46 21.57 -10.02
C ASP A 201 8.27 20.83 -8.94
N ASN A 202 7.61 20.06 -8.07
CA ASN A 202 8.27 19.24 -7.07
C ASN A 202 9.08 18.09 -7.71
N ILE A 203 8.60 17.51 -8.82
CA ILE A 203 9.34 16.52 -9.60
C ILE A 203 10.62 17.12 -10.19
N THR A 204 10.58 18.34 -10.73
CA THR A 204 11.79 19.01 -11.25
C THR A 204 12.82 19.26 -10.16
N VAL A 205 12.40 19.62 -8.94
CA VAL A 205 13.30 19.73 -7.79
C VAL A 205 13.88 18.36 -7.40
N MET A 206 13.07 17.32 -7.45
CA MET A 206 13.48 15.94 -7.17
C MET A 206 14.51 15.44 -8.20
N ASP A 207 14.36 15.78 -9.49
CA ASP A 207 15.31 15.40 -10.55
C ASP A 207 16.72 15.95 -10.28
N GLN A 208 16.82 17.18 -9.75
CA GLN A 208 18.11 17.73 -9.31
C GLN A 208 18.66 16.97 -8.09
N TRP A 209 17.82 16.62 -7.11
CA TRP A 209 18.24 15.79 -5.98
C TRP A 209 18.79 14.44 -6.43
N PHE A 210 18.16 13.82 -7.42
CA PHE A 210 18.60 12.57 -8.04
C PHE A 210 20.00 12.73 -8.64
N ALA A 211 20.21 13.79 -9.43
CA ALA A 211 21.51 14.11 -10.01
C ALA A 211 22.60 14.30 -8.93
N ASP A 212 22.26 14.97 -7.83
CA ASP A 212 23.18 15.19 -6.72
C ASP A 212 23.58 13.87 -6.01
N GLN A 213 22.68 12.87 -5.98
CA GLN A 213 23.01 11.56 -5.41
C GLN A 213 23.99 10.80 -6.32
N LEU A 214 23.74 10.78 -7.64
CA LEU A 214 24.65 10.15 -8.60
C LEU A 214 26.04 10.81 -8.58
N LYS A 215 26.08 12.15 -8.54
CA LYS A 215 27.35 12.90 -8.44
C LYS A 215 28.13 12.58 -7.17
N GLN A 216 27.45 12.36 -6.05
CA GLN A 216 28.12 11.92 -4.80
C GLN A 216 28.69 10.52 -4.93
N LEU A 217 27.98 9.60 -5.57
CA LEU A 217 28.43 8.23 -5.84
C LEU A 217 29.65 8.22 -6.78
N GLU A 218 29.62 9.01 -7.85
CA GLU A 218 30.74 9.21 -8.79
C GLU A 218 31.96 9.81 -8.09
N LYS A 219 31.77 10.86 -7.27
CA LYS A 219 32.87 11.49 -6.50
C LYS A 219 33.51 10.52 -5.51
N ALA A 220 32.75 9.56 -4.99
CA ALA A 220 33.26 8.51 -4.12
C ALA A 220 33.98 7.38 -4.88
N GLY A 221 33.97 7.40 -6.22
CA GLY A 221 34.57 6.35 -7.05
C GLY A 221 33.79 5.04 -7.04
N LEU A 222 32.50 5.07 -6.68
CA LEU A 222 31.66 3.89 -6.50
C LEU A 222 30.70 3.61 -7.66
N ALA A 223 30.63 4.51 -8.66
CA ALA A 223 29.64 4.45 -9.73
C ALA A 223 29.71 3.16 -10.55
N ASP A 224 30.91 2.76 -11.00
CA ASP A 224 31.11 1.54 -11.80
C ASP A 224 30.93 0.25 -10.99
N GLU A 225 30.84 0.39 -9.67
CA GLU A 225 30.68 -0.72 -8.71
C GLU A 225 29.23 -0.81 -8.17
N THR A 226 28.30 0.01 -8.66
CA THR A 226 26.95 0.14 -8.08
C THR A 226 25.83 -0.06 -9.10
N ILE A 227 24.93 -1.00 -8.80
CA ILE A 227 23.63 -1.10 -9.48
C ILE A 227 22.69 -0.07 -8.85
N VAL A 228 22.14 0.83 -9.67
CA VAL A 228 21.27 1.92 -9.21
C VAL A 228 19.84 1.68 -9.66
N PHE A 229 18.91 1.74 -8.70
CA PHE A 229 17.47 1.71 -8.93
C PHE A 229 16.89 3.09 -8.62
N PHE A 230 16.02 3.58 -9.50
CA PHE A 230 15.18 4.75 -9.25
C PHE A 230 13.72 4.35 -9.32
N TYR A 231 12.93 4.66 -8.29
CA TYR A 231 11.49 4.42 -8.31
C TYR A 231 10.68 5.28 -7.31
N GLY A 232 9.38 5.46 -7.58
CA GLY A 232 8.40 6.04 -6.64
C GLY A 232 7.76 4.98 -5.74
N ASP A 233 7.41 5.29 -4.49
CA ASP A 233 6.84 4.31 -3.54
C ASP A 233 5.37 3.91 -3.83
N HIS A 234 4.62 4.80 -4.47
CA HIS A 234 3.33 4.58 -5.11
C HIS A 234 3.02 5.80 -6.01
N GLY A 235 1.90 5.76 -6.73
CA GLY A 235 1.47 6.83 -7.63
C GLY A 235 1.26 8.19 -6.96
N SER A 236 0.93 9.20 -7.76
CA SER A 236 0.89 10.61 -7.34
C SER A 236 0.10 10.88 -6.05
N GLY A 237 0.51 11.90 -5.30
CA GLY A 237 -0.15 12.34 -4.06
C GLY A 237 -1.54 12.96 -4.25
N MET A 238 -2.00 13.05 -5.50
CA MET A 238 -3.32 13.57 -5.85
C MET A 238 -4.43 12.64 -5.34
N PRO A 239 -5.63 13.16 -5.03
CA PRO A 239 -6.77 12.32 -4.65
C PRO A 239 -7.12 11.33 -5.76
N ARG A 240 -7.73 10.19 -5.38
CA ARG A 240 -7.91 8.97 -6.21
C ARG A 240 -6.61 8.26 -6.58
N SER A 241 -5.52 8.94 -6.90
CA SER A 241 -4.22 8.28 -7.13
C SER A 241 -3.69 7.69 -5.82
N LYS A 242 -3.32 8.52 -4.85
CA LYS A 242 -3.02 8.03 -3.51
C LYS A 242 -4.29 7.49 -2.85
N ARG A 243 -4.14 6.40 -2.10
CA ARG A 243 -5.17 5.67 -1.35
C ARG A 243 -6.16 4.87 -2.19
N TRP A 244 -6.06 4.81 -3.52
CA TRP A 244 -6.90 3.92 -4.34
C TRP A 244 -6.08 3.04 -5.28
N PRO A 245 -6.39 1.73 -5.40
CA PRO A 245 -5.55 0.79 -6.15
C PRO A 245 -5.89 0.77 -7.65
N TYR A 246 -6.14 1.94 -8.23
CA TYR A 246 -6.17 2.16 -9.68
C TYR A 246 -4.73 2.21 -10.23
N ASP A 247 -4.55 2.11 -11.54
CA ASP A 247 -3.21 2.24 -12.15
C ASP A 247 -2.58 3.58 -11.78
N SER A 248 -3.39 4.65 -11.68
CA SER A 248 -2.93 5.98 -11.21
C SER A 248 -2.35 6.01 -9.78
N GLY A 249 -2.66 5.01 -8.96
CA GLY A 249 -2.16 4.85 -7.59
C GLY A 249 -1.10 3.77 -7.42
N LEU A 250 -1.06 2.77 -8.32
CA LEU A 250 -0.14 1.64 -8.24
C LEU A 250 1.02 1.74 -9.21
N LEU A 251 0.85 2.31 -10.41
CA LEU A 251 1.91 2.46 -11.40
C LEU A 251 2.95 3.49 -10.93
N VAL A 252 4.22 3.07 -10.93
CA VAL A 252 5.35 3.88 -10.49
C VAL A 252 6.44 3.89 -11.55
N PRO A 253 7.27 4.95 -11.63
CA PRO A 253 8.45 4.91 -12.47
C PRO A 253 9.42 3.89 -11.87
N PHE A 254 10.12 3.14 -12.72
CA PHE A 254 11.13 2.17 -12.30
C PHE A 254 12.26 2.10 -13.34
N ILE A 255 13.45 2.58 -12.98
CA ILE A 255 14.62 2.65 -13.87
C ILE A 255 15.78 1.95 -13.18
N VAL A 256 16.46 1.05 -13.88
CA VAL A 256 17.62 0.31 -13.34
C VAL A 256 18.85 0.52 -14.21
N HIS A 257 19.92 1.01 -13.60
CA HIS A 257 21.25 1.06 -14.21
C HIS A 257 22.10 -0.10 -13.70
N VAL A 258 22.65 -0.88 -14.62
CA VAL A 258 23.58 -1.97 -14.32
C VAL A 258 24.91 -1.65 -15.00
N PRO A 259 25.99 -1.40 -14.23
CA PRO A 259 27.32 -1.19 -14.80
C PRO A 259 27.79 -2.39 -15.64
N GLU A 260 28.65 -2.16 -16.62
CA GLU A 260 29.17 -3.18 -17.53
C GLU A 260 29.71 -4.41 -16.77
N LYS A 261 30.41 -4.18 -15.66
CA LYS A 261 30.96 -5.21 -14.77
C LYS A 261 29.92 -6.24 -14.28
N PHE A 262 28.66 -5.84 -14.11
CA PHE A 262 27.62 -6.67 -13.49
C PHE A 262 26.48 -7.06 -14.44
N GLN A 263 26.63 -6.84 -15.75
CA GLN A 263 25.58 -7.18 -16.71
C GLN A 263 25.27 -8.69 -16.75
N ASP A 264 26.22 -9.54 -16.36
CA ASP A 264 26.01 -10.99 -16.18
C ASP A 264 24.93 -11.32 -15.13
N LEU A 265 24.68 -10.40 -14.19
CA LEU A 265 23.62 -10.50 -13.18
C LEU A 265 22.28 -9.95 -13.66
N ALA A 266 22.19 -9.41 -14.88
CA ALA A 266 21.02 -8.71 -15.39
C ALA A 266 20.55 -9.32 -16.72
N PRO A 267 19.89 -10.49 -16.68
CA PRO A 267 19.43 -11.15 -17.90
C PRO A 267 18.44 -10.26 -18.67
N GLY A 268 18.66 -10.12 -19.98
CA GLY A 268 17.83 -9.27 -20.84
C GLY A 268 18.07 -7.76 -20.65
N TYR A 269 19.09 -7.36 -19.89
CA TYR A 269 19.42 -5.96 -19.73
C TYR A 269 19.93 -5.34 -21.04
N GLN A 270 19.33 -4.20 -21.40
CA GLN A 270 19.76 -3.39 -22.53
C GLN A 270 19.82 -1.92 -22.09
N ALA A 271 21.02 -1.36 -22.02
CA ALA A 271 21.19 0.05 -21.72
C ALA A 271 20.51 0.93 -22.77
N GLY A 272 19.74 1.93 -22.31
CA GLY A 272 18.92 2.80 -23.15
C GLY A 272 17.64 2.13 -23.69
N GLY A 273 17.36 0.89 -23.28
CA GLY A 273 16.17 0.14 -23.69
C GLY A 273 14.99 0.32 -22.73
N THR A 274 13.88 -0.31 -23.12
CA THR A 274 12.66 -0.43 -22.30
C THR A 274 12.33 -1.90 -22.08
N SER A 275 11.71 -2.22 -20.95
CA SER A 275 11.13 -3.52 -20.65
C SER A 275 9.65 -3.38 -20.31
N ASP A 276 8.83 -4.28 -20.85
CA ASP A 276 7.41 -4.43 -20.54
C ASP A 276 7.16 -5.47 -19.44
N ARG A 277 8.21 -6.07 -18.86
CA ARG A 277 8.08 -7.00 -17.74
C ARG A 277 7.23 -6.39 -16.63
N LEU A 278 6.25 -7.15 -16.16
CA LEU A 278 5.50 -6.82 -14.95
C LEU A 278 6.43 -6.91 -13.74
N ILE A 279 6.66 -5.77 -13.10
CA ILE A 279 7.41 -5.66 -11.84
C ILE A 279 6.43 -5.33 -10.74
N GLY A 280 6.41 -6.12 -9.67
CA GLY A 280 5.74 -5.74 -8.42
C GLY A 280 6.76 -5.38 -7.35
N PHE A 281 6.42 -4.50 -6.42
CA PHE A 281 7.25 -4.25 -5.23
C PHE A 281 7.57 -5.52 -4.44
N ILE A 282 6.72 -6.54 -4.56
CA ILE A 282 6.95 -7.86 -4.01
C ILE A 282 8.25 -8.53 -4.51
N ASP A 283 8.70 -8.18 -5.71
CA ASP A 283 9.87 -8.77 -6.38
C ASP A 283 11.20 -8.18 -5.88
N CYS A 284 11.17 -6.96 -5.35
CA CYS A 284 12.37 -6.17 -5.05
C CYS A 284 13.24 -6.81 -3.95
N ALA A 285 12.63 -7.32 -2.87
CA ALA A 285 13.36 -7.93 -1.76
C ALA A 285 14.20 -9.14 -2.21
N GLN A 286 13.56 -10.06 -2.96
CA GLN A 286 14.27 -11.22 -3.48
C GLN A 286 15.31 -10.84 -4.53
N THR A 287 15.06 -9.78 -5.31
CA THR A 287 15.99 -9.28 -6.32
C THR A 287 17.29 -8.79 -5.67
N VAL A 288 17.23 -8.01 -4.59
CA VAL A 288 18.47 -7.53 -3.93
C VAL A 288 19.20 -8.63 -3.18
N ILE A 289 18.49 -9.60 -2.61
CA ILE A 289 19.11 -10.80 -2.01
C ILE A 289 19.82 -11.62 -3.09
N SER A 290 19.19 -11.78 -4.25
CA SER A 290 19.73 -12.47 -5.42
C SER A 290 20.96 -11.78 -6.01
N LEU A 291 20.97 -10.44 -6.08
CA LEU A 291 22.12 -9.62 -6.49
C LEU A 291 23.29 -9.73 -5.52
N ALA A 292 23.02 -9.85 -4.22
CA ALA A 292 24.03 -10.14 -3.20
C ALA A 292 24.59 -11.58 -3.29
N GLY A 293 24.09 -12.42 -4.21
CA GLY A 293 24.50 -13.81 -4.37
C GLY A 293 23.93 -14.75 -3.30
N ALA A 294 23.06 -14.26 -2.43
CA ALA A 294 22.36 -15.02 -1.42
C ALA A 294 21.05 -15.61 -1.98
N LYS A 295 20.62 -16.76 -1.45
CA LYS A 295 19.38 -17.41 -1.88
C LYS A 295 18.19 -16.77 -1.16
N PRO A 296 17.18 -16.23 -1.88
CA PRO A 296 15.97 -15.72 -1.24
C PRO A 296 15.27 -16.79 -0.37
N PRO A 297 14.78 -16.43 0.83
CA PRO A 297 14.11 -17.38 1.72
C PRO A 297 12.73 -17.78 1.16
N ARG A 298 12.29 -19.00 1.48
CA ARG A 298 11.06 -19.59 0.93
C ARG A 298 9.76 -18.84 1.27
N HIS A 299 9.74 -18.07 2.35
CA HIS A 299 8.54 -17.35 2.77
C HIS A 299 8.31 -16.06 1.99
N MET A 300 9.33 -15.50 1.32
CA MET A 300 9.14 -14.34 0.45
C MET A 300 8.32 -14.74 -0.77
N GLN A 301 7.43 -13.86 -1.21
CA GLN A 301 6.36 -14.20 -2.16
C GLN A 301 6.56 -13.63 -3.56
N GLY A 302 7.64 -12.86 -3.78
CA GLY A 302 7.98 -12.29 -5.08
C GLY A 302 8.82 -13.17 -5.99
N HIS A 303 9.29 -12.56 -7.07
CA HIS A 303 10.02 -13.17 -8.17
C HIS A 303 11.27 -12.34 -8.47
N ALA A 304 12.44 -12.77 -7.98
CA ALA A 304 13.69 -12.09 -8.32
C ALA A 304 13.82 -11.96 -9.84
N PHE A 305 14.17 -10.76 -10.33
CA PHE A 305 14.32 -10.48 -11.76
C PHE A 305 15.76 -10.14 -12.17
N LEU A 306 16.65 -9.96 -11.19
CA LEU A 306 18.09 -9.82 -11.37
C LEU A 306 18.83 -10.74 -10.38
N GLY A 307 20.12 -10.92 -10.62
CA GLY A 307 21.04 -11.70 -9.80
C GLY A 307 20.96 -13.21 -10.04
N LYS A 308 21.70 -13.94 -9.20
CA LYS A 308 21.95 -15.39 -9.36
C LYS A 308 20.70 -16.27 -9.29
N PHE A 309 19.65 -15.78 -8.65
CA PHE A 309 18.39 -16.49 -8.43
C PHE A 309 17.22 -15.85 -9.19
N ALA A 310 17.50 -15.13 -10.29
CA ALA A 310 16.47 -14.61 -11.18
C ALA A 310 15.52 -15.73 -11.64
N THR A 311 14.24 -15.40 -11.71
CA THR A 311 13.14 -16.32 -12.03
C THR A 311 12.40 -15.86 -13.28
N VAL A 312 11.57 -16.74 -13.81
CA VAL A 312 10.69 -16.43 -14.95
C VAL A 312 9.76 -15.25 -14.63
N ASP A 313 9.47 -14.44 -15.63
CA ASP A 313 8.61 -13.28 -15.54
C ASP A 313 7.20 -13.68 -15.04
N PRO A 314 6.62 -12.93 -14.08
CA PRO A 314 5.27 -13.19 -13.62
C PRO A 314 4.26 -12.82 -14.71
N LYS A 315 3.20 -13.61 -14.84
CA LYS A 315 2.10 -13.32 -15.77
C LYS A 315 1.19 -12.18 -15.28
N TYR A 316 1.16 -11.95 -13.97
CA TYR A 316 0.26 -11.01 -13.32
C TYR A 316 0.98 -10.19 -12.26
N ALA A 317 0.54 -8.94 -12.08
CA ALA A 317 0.89 -8.11 -10.94
C ALA A 317 -0.35 -7.93 -10.05
N PHE A 318 -0.16 -7.97 -8.74
CA PHE A 318 -1.23 -7.91 -7.75
C PHE A 318 -1.10 -6.67 -6.88
N GLY A 319 -2.23 -6.02 -6.61
CA GLY A 319 -2.34 -4.87 -5.72
C GLY A 319 -3.46 -5.04 -4.72
N PHE A 320 -3.49 -4.19 -3.70
CA PHE A 320 -4.53 -4.22 -2.69
C PHE A 320 -4.74 -2.84 -2.04
N ARG A 321 -5.86 -2.73 -1.34
CA ARG A 321 -6.17 -1.65 -0.40
C ARG A 321 -6.95 -2.23 0.78
N GLY A 322 -6.50 -1.92 1.99
CA GLY A 322 -7.25 -2.11 3.22
C GLY A 322 -7.76 -0.77 3.76
N ARG A 323 -7.93 -0.68 5.10
CA ARG A 323 -8.22 0.58 5.79
C ARG A 323 -7.17 1.67 5.48
N MET A 324 -7.65 2.81 4.99
CA MET A 324 -6.85 3.99 4.67
C MET A 324 -7.08 5.04 5.75
N ASP A 325 -6.05 5.22 6.58
CA ASP A 325 -6.16 6.02 7.81
C ASP A 325 -7.37 5.60 8.66
N GLU A 326 -8.29 6.49 8.99
CA GLU A 326 -9.47 6.17 9.79
C GLU A 326 -10.60 5.44 9.03
N ARG A 327 -10.50 5.22 7.70
CA ARG A 327 -11.62 4.73 6.86
C ARG A 327 -11.45 3.30 6.39
N TYR A 328 -12.38 2.44 6.78
CA TYR A 328 -12.40 1.02 6.40
C TYR A 328 -12.79 0.82 4.94
N ASP A 329 -12.07 -0.08 4.28
CA ASP A 329 -12.45 -0.66 2.99
C ASP A 329 -11.62 -1.92 2.76
N MET A 330 -11.99 -2.69 1.74
CA MET A 330 -11.22 -3.86 1.30
C MET A 330 -11.36 -4.03 -0.20
N VAL A 331 -10.23 -3.84 -0.90
CA VAL A 331 -10.13 -3.93 -2.35
C VAL A 331 -8.91 -4.77 -2.72
N ARG A 332 -9.04 -5.60 -3.74
CA ARG A 332 -7.97 -6.45 -4.30
C ARG A 332 -7.93 -6.26 -5.80
N THR A 333 -6.72 -6.19 -6.37
CA THR A 333 -6.52 -5.92 -7.78
C THR A 333 -5.51 -6.86 -8.41
N VAL A 334 -5.71 -7.14 -9.69
CA VAL A 334 -4.76 -7.87 -10.52
C VAL A 334 -4.73 -7.24 -11.90
N ARG A 335 -3.54 -7.15 -12.50
CA ARG A 335 -3.40 -6.84 -13.92
C ARG A 335 -2.58 -7.87 -14.65
N ASN A 336 -2.83 -7.97 -15.95
CA ASN A 336 -1.84 -8.48 -16.90
C ASN A 336 -1.18 -7.29 -17.63
N GLN A 337 -0.63 -7.52 -18.82
CA GLN A 337 0.02 -6.46 -19.59
C GLN A 337 -0.90 -5.27 -19.92
N ARG A 338 -2.19 -5.50 -20.14
CA ARG A 338 -3.12 -4.49 -20.68
C ARG A 338 -4.34 -4.22 -19.81
N TYR A 339 -4.89 -5.25 -19.18
CA TYR A 339 -6.14 -5.16 -18.45
C TYR A 339 -5.91 -5.20 -16.95
N GLN A 340 -6.69 -4.41 -16.22
CA GLN A 340 -6.75 -4.41 -14.76
C GLN A 340 -8.15 -4.80 -14.29
N TYR A 341 -8.19 -5.73 -13.35
CA TYR A 341 -9.41 -6.15 -12.64
C TYR A 341 -9.33 -5.70 -11.19
N ILE A 342 -10.45 -5.18 -10.67
CA ILE A 342 -10.61 -4.71 -9.30
C ILE A 342 -11.81 -5.41 -8.67
N ARG A 343 -11.61 -5.97 -7.48
CA ARG A 343 -12.66 -6.58 -6.65
C ARG A 343 -12.90 -5.75 -5.41
N ASN A 344 -14.11 -5.22 -5.28
CA ASN A 344 -14.57 -4.44 -4.13
C ASN A 344 -15.34 -5.33 -3.15
N TYR A 345 -14.80 -5.57 -1.95
CA TYR A 345 -15.46 -6.37 -0.92
C TYR A 345 -16.42 -5.56 -0.03
N MET A 346 -16.35 -4.22 -0.09
CA MET A 346 -17.30 -3.30 0.57
C MET A 346 -17.99 -2.38 -0.45
N PRO A 347 -18.83 -2.92 -1.36
CA PRO A 347 -19.45 -2.13 -2.44
C PRO A 347 -20.45 -1.07 -1.94
N HIS A 348 -21.03 -1.29 -0.75
CA HIS A 348 -21.95 -0.34 -0.10
C HIS A 348 -21.25 0.92 0.46
N ARG A 349 -19.92 0.97 0.48
CA ARG A 349 -19.16 2.17 0.82
C ARG A 349 -18.82 2.94 -0.45
N PRO A 350 -18.82 4.27 -0.44
CA PRO A 350 -18.35 5.04 -1.59
C PRO A 350 -16.86 4.83 -1.85
N TYR A 351 -16.39 5.15 -3.06
CA TYR A 351 -14.95 5.19 -3.36
C TYR A 351 -14.25 6.24 -2.46
N GLY A 352 -14.61 7.50 -2.65
CA GLY A 352 -14.06 8.67 -1.97
C GLY A 352 -14.69 8.90 -0.60
N GLN A 353 -14.37 8.03 0.37
CA GLN A 353 -14.71 8.28 1.77
C GLN A 353 -13.98 9.53 2.32
N HIS A 354 -14.56 10.18 3.33
CA HIS A 354 -13.92 11.33 3.98
C HIS A 354 -12.71 10.90 4.83
N VAL A 355 -11.53 10.83 4.21
CA VAL A 355 -10.24 10.72 4.89
C VAL A 355 -9.73 12.12 5.18
N ASN A 356 -9.57 12.47 6.45
CA ASN A 356 -9.26 13.82 6.92
C ASN A 356 -8.03 14.41 6.20
N TYR A 357 -6.95 13.63 6.09
CA TYR A 357 -5.71 14.12 5.48
C TYR A 357 -5.83 14.38 3.98
N MET A 358 -6.64 13.59 3.27
CA MET A 358 -6.96 13.77 1.85
C MET A 358 -7.80 15.05 1.64
N PHE A 359 -8.71 15.37 2.56
CA PHE A 359 -9.59 16.54 2.48
C PHE A 359 -8.89 17.87 2.80
N ILE A 360 -7.65 17.86 3.31
CA ILE A 360 -6.83 19.08 3.40
C ILE A 360 -6.43 19.57 1.99
N THR A 361 -6.36 18.68 0.99
CA THR A 361 -5.96 19.04 -0.39
C THR A 361 -7.06 19.85 -1.10
N PRO A 362 -6.75 21.03 -1.68
CA PRO A 362 -7.71 21.86 -2.41
C PRO A 362 -8.47 21.12 -3.51
N THR A 363 -7.77 20.31 -4.32
CA THR A 363 -8.38 19.47 -5.37
C THR A 363 -9.50 18.59 -4.82
N THR A 364 -9.29 17.91 -3.69
CA THR A 364 -10.32 17.06 -3.05
C THR A 364 -11.57 17.85 -2.69
N ARG A 365 -11.39 19.05 -2.10
CA ARG A 365 -12.51 19.88 -1.62
C ARG A 365 -13.35 20.45 -2.75
N VAL A 366 -12.70 21.02 -3.78
CA VAL A 366 -13.43 21.57 -4.93
C VAL A 366 -14.12 20.46 -5.72
N TRP A 367 -13.49 19.29 -5.82
CA TRP A 367 -14.09 18.14 -6.50
C TRP A 367 -15.32 17.61 -5.75
N LYS A 368 -15.26 17.48 -4.43
CA LYS A 368 -16.42 17.11 -3.63
C LYS A 368 -17.54 18.15 -3.72
N ALA A 369 -17.21 19.44 -3.67
CA ALA A 369 -18.20 20.51 -3.77
C ALA A 369 -18.95 20.49 -5.12
N LEU A 370 -18.24 20.28 -6.23
CA LEU A 370 -18.85 20.17 -7.56
C LEU A 370 -19.72 18.92 -7.70
N TYR A 371 -19.35 17.81 -7.05
CA TYR A 371 -20.21 16.64 -6.99
C TYR A 371 -21.49 16.93 -6.22
N ASP A 372 -21.38 17.58 -5.05
CA ASP A 372 -22.53 17.89 -4.19
C ASP A 372 -23.48 18.92 -4.81
N SER A 373 -22.98 19.85 -5.62
CA SER A 373 -23.80 20.81 -6.37
C SER A 373 -24.41 20.24 -7.65
N GLY A 374 -24.03 19.02 -8.05
CA GLY A 374 -24.47 18.39 -9.31
C GLY A 374 -23.77 18.93 -10.57
N GLU A 375 -22.65 19.62 -10.41
CA GLU A 375 -21.87 20.21 -11.51
C GLU A 375 -20.75 19.27 -12.03
N ALA A 376 -20.41 18.22 -11.27
CA ALA A 376 -19.46 17.19 -11.72
C ALA A 376 -20.05 16.35 -12.88
N ASN A 377 -19.23 16.07 -13.89
CA ASN A 377 -19.63 15.17 -14.98
C ASN A 377 -19.65 13.70 -14.51
N GLU A 378 -20.00 12.76 -15.41
CA GLU A 378 -20.11 11.33 -15.07
C GLU A 378 -18.80 10.73 -14.52
N ALA A 379 -17.69 10.93 -15.22
CA ALA A 379 -16.36 10.43 -14.82
C ALA A 379 -15.90 11.00 -13.48
N GLN A 380 -16.14 12.30 -13.26
CA GLN A 380 -15.82 12.98 -12.01
C GLN A 380 -16.72 12.54 -10.85
N SER A 381 -17.98 12.25 -11.13
CA SER A 381 -18.93 11.82 -10.11
C SER A 381 -18.67 10.41 -9.60
N HIS A 382 -18.00 9.57 -10.40
CA HIS A 382 -17.77 8.16 -10.08
C HIS A 382 -17.07 7.97 -8.72
N PHE A 383 -16.03 8.75 -8.44
CA PHE A 383 -15.27 8.65 -7.18
C PHE A 383 -16.09 8.99 -5.93
N TRP A 384 -17.27 9.59 -6.04
CA TRP A 384 -18.09 9.96 -4.89
C TRP A 384 -19.33 9.07 -4.71
N LYS A 385 -19.48 8.04 -5.56
CA LYS A 385 -20.59 7.08 -5.52
C LYS A 385 -20.19 5.78 -4.80
N GLU A 386 -21.19 4.97 -4.46
CA GLU A 386 -21.01 3.55 -4.09
C GLU A 386 -20.36 2.76 -5.24
N LYS A 387 -19.69 1.66 -4.89
CA LYS A 387 -18.86 0.88 -5.82
C LYS A 387 -19.64 -0.33 -6.37
N PRO A 388 -19.39 -0.76 -7.62
CA PRO A 388 -19.83 -2.07 -8.05
C PRO A 388 -18.96 -3.14 -7.37
N PRO A 389 -19.45 -4.38 -7.25
CA PRO A 389 -18.66 -5.50 -6.74
C PRO A 389 -17.35 -5.74 -7.51
N GLU A 390 -17.37 -5.51 -8.82
CA GLU A 390 -16.31 -5.87 -9.75
C GLU A 390 -16.11 -4.76 -10.80
N GLU A 391 -14.86 -4.53 -11.19
CA GLU A 391 -14.48 -3.56 -12.21
C GLU A 391 -13.42 -4.16 -13.13
N LEU A 392 -13.47 -3.82 -14.41
CA LEU A 392 -12.49 -4.21 -15.42
C LEU A 392 -12.17 -3.02 -16.31
N TYR A 393 -10.88 -2.73 -16.49
CA TYR A 393 -10.41 -1.63 -17.33
C TYR A 393 -9.41 -2.12 -18.36
N ASP A 394 -9.45 -1.48 -19.53
CA ASP A 394 -8.46 -1.62 -20.60
C ASP A 394 -7.51 -0.42 -20.52
N LEU A 395 -6.32 -0.61 -19.98
CA LEU A 395 -5.38 0.49 -19.68
C LEU A 395 -4.81 1.15 -20.94
N GLU A 396 -4.89 0.49 -22.11
CA GLU A 396 -4.48 1.08 -23.38
C GLU A 396 -5.54 2.02 -23.95
N ALA A 397 -6.82 1.65 -23.86
CA ALA A 397 -7.93 2.42 -24.40
C ALA A 397 -8.47 3.47 -23.42
N ASP A 398 -8.36 3.20 -22.12
CA ASP A 398 -8.87 4.01 -21.02
C ASP A 398 -7.81 4.14 -19.89
N PRO A 399 -6.75 4.92 -20.11
CA PRO A 399 -5.66 5.08 -19.14
C PRO A 399 -6.07 5.84 -17.86
N ASP A 400 -7.23 6.50 -17.85
CA ASP A 400 -7.77 7.16 -16.66
C ASP A 400 -8.75 6.26 -15.86
N GLU A 401 -9.04 5.05 -16.37
CA GLU A 401 -9.92 4.04 -15.76
C GLU A 401 -11.29 4.63 -15.37
N VAL A 402 -11.97 5.26 -16.35
CA VAL A 402 -13.31 5.87 -16.19
C VAL A 402 -14.41 5.09 -16.92
N HIS A 403 -14.06 4.02 -17.64
CA HIS A 403 -14.97 3.16 -18.39
C HIS A 403 -14.89 1.71 -17.93
N ASN A 404 -15.73 1.33 -16.97
CA ASN A 404 -15.79 -0.03 -16.46
C ASN A 404 -16.40 -1.00 -17.50
N LEU A 405 -15.65 -2.04 -17.88
CA LEU A 405 -15.97 -3.03 -18.89
C LEU A 405 -16.60 -4.32 -18.33
N VAL A 406 -16.93 -4.37 -17.04
CA VAL A 406 -17.43 -5.61 -16.38
C VAL A 406 -18.68 -6.20 -17.07
N ASP A 407 -19.55 -5.35 -17.61
CA ASP A 407 -20.78 -5.76 -18.31
C ASP A 407 -20.59 -5.94 -19.82
N SER A 408 -19.38 -5.70 -20.35
CA SER A 408 -19.11 -5.81 -21.78
C SER A 408 -19.14 -7.28 -22.23
N PRO A 409 -19.99 -7.67 -23.20
CA PRO A 409 -20.04 -9.05 -23.69
C PRO A 409 -18.71 -9.53 -24.30
N GLU A 410 -17.95 -8.60 -24.90
CA GLU A 410 -16.67 -8.89 -25.56
C GLU A 410 -15.55 -9.20 -24.56
N HIS A 411 -15.64 -8.68 -23.34
CA HIS A 411 -14.57 -8.76 -22.34
C HIS A 411 -14.79 -9.86 -21.28
N GLN A 412 -15.85 -10.67 -21.41
CA GLN A 412 -16.15 -11.71 -20.42
C GLN A 412 -15.03 -12.77 -20.28
N GLY A 413 -14.31 -13.04 -21.37
CA GLY A 413 -13.15 -13.96 -21.34
C GLY A 413 -12.01 -13.44 -20.46
N ILE A 414 -11.61 -12.19 -20.65
CA ILE A 414 -10.53 -11.57 -19.87
C ILE A 414 -10.97 -11.30 -18.42
N LEU A 415 -12.23 -10.92 -18.21
CA LEU A 415 -12.82 -10.78 -16.88
C LEU A 415 -12.68 -12.09 -16.09
N GLN A 416 -13.07 -13.23 -16.69
CA GLN A 416 -12.97 -14.52 -16.03
C GLN A 416 -11.52 -14.95 -15.78
N GLU A 417 -10.59 -14.66 -16.69
CA GLU A 417 -9.17 -14.91 -16.49
C GLU A 417 -8.65 -14.18 -15.25
N LEU A 418 -8.84 -12.86 -15.18
CA LEU A 418 -8.30 -12.04 -14.10
C LEU A 418 -9.01 -12.32 -12.76
N ARG A 419 -10.33 -12.54 -12.77
CA ARG A 419 -11.07 -13.01 -11.59
C ARG A 419 -10.47 -14.30 -11.03
N THR A 420 -10.18 -15.27 -11.89
CA THR A 420 -9.57 -16.55 -11.49
C THR A 420 -8.14 -16.34 -10.96
N ALA A 421 -7.35 -15.48 -11.60
CA ALA A 421 -5.99 -15.16 -11.16
C ALA A 421 -5.99 -14.52 -9.76
N LEU A 422 -6.91 -13.58 -9.49
CA LEU A 422 -7.02 -12.91 -8.20
C LEU A 422 -7.39 -13.89 -7.09
N LEU A 423 -8.45 -14.68 -7.26
CA LEU A 423 -8.88 -15.65 -6.24
C LEU A 423 -7.78 -16.68 -5.94
N ASN A 424 -7.09 -17.18 -6.97
CA ASN A 424 -5.98 -18.10 -6.77
C ASN A 424 -4.83 -17.46 -5.98
N TRP A 425 -4.55 -16.17 -6.21
CA TRP A 425 -3.54 -15.44 -5.47
C TRP A 425 -3.96 -15.25 -4.00
N GLU A 426 -5.18 -14.80 -3.72
CA GLU A 426 -5.72 -14.63 -2.35
C GLU A 426 -5.61 -15.92 -1.54
N LEU A 427 -6.00 -17.06 -2.14
CA LEU A 427 -5.88 -18.38 -1.53
C LEU A 427 -4.42 -18.80 -1.34
N LYS A 428 -3.54 -18.53 -2.31
CA LYS A 428 -2.11 -18.89 -2.26
C LYS A 428 -1.37 -18.13 -1.18
N ILE A 429 -1.60 -16.83 -1.04
CA ILE A 429 -0.92 -15.99 -0.05
C ILE A 429 -1.52 -16.12 1.35
N ARG A 430 -2.64 -16.86 1.49
CA ARG A 430 -3.40 -16.94 2.73
C ARG A 430 -3.79 -15.54 3.21
N ASP A 431 -4.48 -14.79 2.36
CA ASP A 431 -4.89 -13.41 2.64
C ASP A 431 -5.70 -13.31 3.95
N VAL A 432 -5.06 -12.89 5.03
CA VAL A 432 -5.71 -12.75 6.34
C VAL A 432 -6.51 -11.46 6.46
N GLY A 433 -6.45 -10.55 5.48
CA GLY A 433 -7.29 -9.34 5.44
C GLY A 433 -8.79 -9.63 5.40
N PHE A 434 -9.18 -10.88 5.12
CA PHE A 434 -10.57 -11.36 5.26
C PHE A 434 -11.02 -11.60 6.70
N LEU A 435 -10.12 -11.50 7.69
CA LEU A 435 -10.48 -11.46 9.10
C LEU A 435 -10.84 -10.02 9.51
N PRO A 436 -11.79 -9.81 10.44
CA PRO A 436 -11.99 -8.50 11.03
C PRO A 436 -10.68 -7.95 11.61
N GLU A 437 -10.42 -6.65 11.45
CA GLU A 437 -9.12 -6.06 11.84
C GLU A 437 -8.77 -6.35 13.31
N GLN A 438 -9.73 -6.25 14.24
CA GLN A 438 -9.49 -6.60 15.64
C GLN A 438 -9.06 -8.07 15.83
N GLU A 439 -9.59 -8.99 15.03
CA GLU A 439 -9.23 -10.40 15.09
C GLU A 439 -7.82 -10.69 14.56
N LEU A 440 -7.26 -9.82 13.69
CA LEU A 440 -5.85 -9.92 13.32
C LEU A 440 -4.93 -9.78 14.53
N HIS A 441 -5.32 -8.98 15.52
CA HIS A 441 -4.51 -8.68 16.69
C HIS A 441 -4.77 -9.62 17.87
N ASP A 442 -6.03 -10.04 18.07
CA ASP A 442 -6.43 -10.63 19.35
C ASP A 442 -7.00 -12.06 19.26
N ARG A 443 -7.20 -12.60 18.05
CA ARG A 443 -7.95 -13.86 17.88
C ARG A 443 -7.28 -15.07 18.53
N VAL A 444 -5.96 -15.20 18.37
CA VAL A 444 -5.17 -16.24 19.04
C VAL A 444 -3.95 -15.59 19.69
N PRO A 445 -3.97 -15.40 21.02
CA PRO A 445 -2.83 -14.82 21.73
C PRO A 445 -1.53 -15.58 21.42
N GLY A 446 -0.50 -14.83 21.04
CA GLY A 446 0.84 -15.36 20.78
C GLY A 446 1.08 -15.91 19.37
N LEU A 447 0.07 -15.88 18.47
CA LEU A 447 0.33 -16.09 17.05
C LEU A 447 0.36 -14.75 16.32
N THR A 448 1.27 -14.65 15.36
CA THR A 448 1.23 -13.57 14.36
C THR A 448 0.06 -13.79 13.39
N PRO A 449 -0.45 -12.74 12.71
CA PRO A 449 -1.51 -12.92 11.72
C PRO A 449 -1.14 -13.90 10.61
N TYR A 450 0.12 -13.90 10.17
CA TYR A 450 0.61 -14.86 9.18
C TYR A 450 0.45 -16.30 9.67
N GLU A 451 0.92 -16.62 10.88
CA GLU A 451 0.81 -17.96 11.46
C GLU A 451 -0.65 -18.37 11.64
N LEU A 452 -1.51 -17.44 12.07
CA LEU A 452 -2.95 -17.66 12.17
C LEU A 452 -3.57 -18.05 10.81
N GLY A 453 -3.27 -17.32 9.74
CA GLY A 453 -3.78 -17.60 8.38
C GLY A 453 -3.31 -18.94 7.80
N HIS A 454 -2.18 -19.44 8.29
CA HIS A 454 -1.58 -20.73 7.90
C HIS A 454 -1.89 -21.87 8.88
N ALA A 455 -2.64 -21.60 9.95
CA ALA A 455 -2.97 -22.56 10.99
C ALA A 455 -4.36 -23.18 10.78
N ASP A 456 -4.49 -24.16 9.90
CA ASP A 456 -5.70 -24.97 9.73
C ASP A 456 -5.93 -25.90 10.95
N PRO A 457 -7.17 -26.09 11.47
CA PRO A 457 -8.45 -25.49 11.03
C PRO A 457 -8.81 -24.18 11.74
N ARG A 458 -7.88 -23.54 12.45
CA ARG A 458 -8.15 -22.33 13.26
C ARG A 458 -8.52 -21.10 12.42
N CYS A 459 -8.15 -21.11 11.14
CA CYS A 459 -8.53 -20.09 10.16
C CYS A 459 -8.92 -20.75 8.82
N PRO A 460 -10.20 -21.15 8.64
CA PRO A 460 -10.69 -21.80 7.42
C PRO A 460 -10.86 -20.78 6.27
N LEU A 461 -9.76 -20.17 5.84
CA LEU A 461 -9.80 -18.98 4.99
C LEU A 461 -10.52 -19.18 3.66
N ALA A 462 -10.49 -20.38 3.08
CA ALA A 462 -11.21 -20.64 1.83
C ALA A 462 -12.73 -20.46 2.02
N GLU A 463 -13.27 -20.88 3.16
CA GLU A 463 -14.68 -20.69 3.51
C GLU A 463 -14.99 -19.23 3.83
N ILE A 464 -14.07 -18.55 4.50
CA ILE A 464 -14.18 -17.12 4.82
C ILE A 464 -14.21 -16.28 3.53
N ILE A 465 -13.27 -16.51 2.61
CA ILE A 465 -13.21 -15.83 1.30
C ILE A 465 -14.48 -16.12 0.50
N ALA A 466 -14.94 -17.37 0.46
CA ALA A 466 -16.17 -17.73 -0.25
C ALA A 466 -17.41 -17.04 0.35
N MET A 467 -17.45 -16.78 1.66
CA MET A 467 -18.51 -15.97 2.28
C MET A 467 -18.36 -14.49 1.93
N ALA A 468 -17.14 -13.95 1.91
CA ALA A 468 -16.86 -12.58 1.51
C ALA A 468 -17.23 -12.29 0.04
N GLU A 469 -17.00 -13.25 -0.86
CA GLU A 469 -17.44 -13.16 -2.26
C GLU A 469 -18.95 -13.06 -2.39
N ARG A 470 -19.71 -13.91 -1.67
CA ARG A 470 -21.18 -13.85 -1.60
C ARG A 470 -21.69 -12.55 -0.96
N ALA A 471 -21.04 -12.12 0.12
CA ALA A 471 -21.40 -10.91 0.85
C ALA A 471 -21.33 -9.70 -0.07
N SER A 472 -20.24 -9.58 -0.83
CA SER A 472 -19.96 -8.44 -1.69
C SER A 472 -20.51 -8.56 -3.12
N SER A 473 -21.10 -9.69 -3.52
CA SER A 473 -21.65 -9.87 -4.87
C SER A 473 -22.88 -8.99 -5.17
N LEU A 474 -23.58 -8.56 -4.12
CA LEU A 474 -24.90 -7.92 -4.16
C LEU A 474 -26.00 -8.74 -4.85
N LYS A 475 -25.74 -10.00 -5.24
CA LYS A 475 -26.73 -10.85 -5.91
C LYS A 475 -27.76 -11.31 -4.88
N ALA A 476 -29.03 -11.20 -5.24
CA ALA A 476 -30.14 -11.60 -4.37
C ALA A 476 -30.11 -13.11 -4.03
N VAL A 477 -29.62 -13.94 -4.96
CA VAL A 477 -29.49 -15.41 -4.80
C VAL A 477 -28.59 -15.81 -3.64
N ASP A 478 -27.65 -14.95 -3.23
CA ASP A 478 -26.72 -15.24 -2.14
C ASP A 478 -27.31 -14.90 -0.75
N THR A 479 -28.44 -14.18 -0.69
CA THR A 479 -29.03 -13.73 0.58
C THR A 479 -29.34 -14.87 1.56
N PRO A 480 -29.90 -16.02 1.13
CA PRO A 480 -30.14 -17.15 2.03
C PRO A 480 -28.87 -17.69 2.70
N ASP A 481 -27.76 -17.75 1.97
CA ASP A 481 -26.46 -18.18 2.49
C ASP A 481 -25.93 -17.19 3.53
N LEU A 482 -26.15 -15.89 3.33
CA LEU A 482 -25.77 -14.84 4.30
C LEU A 482 -26.59 -14.95 5.59
N VAL A 483 -27.91 -15.16 5.48
CA VAL A 483 -28.78 -15.34 6.66
C VAL A 483 -28.36 -16.59 7.45
N ALA A 484 -28.05 -17.69 6.76
CA ALA A 484 -27.52 -18.90 7.41
C ALA A 484 -26.14 -18.65 8.04
N GLY A 485 -25.29 -17.87 7.36
CA GLY A 485 -23.94 -17.52 7.78
C GLY A 485 -23.87 -16.80 9.13
N LEU A 486 -24.91 -16.04 9.52
CA LEU A 486 -25.00 -15.40 10.85
C LEU A 486 -24.97 -16.39 12.02
N ARG A 487 -25.22 -17.68 11.79
CA ARG A 487 -25.19 -18.73 12.83
C ARG A 487 -23.96 -19.64 12.74
N ASN A 488 -23.00 -19.31 11.86
CA ASN A 488 -21.79 -20.11 11.71
C ASN A 488 -20.92 -20.03 12.98
N SER A 489 -20.20 -21.10 13.31
CA SER A 489 -19.25 -21.10 14.44
C SER A 489 -18.07 -20.15 14.24
N GLU A 490 -17.68 -19.89 13.00
CA GLU A 490 -16.58 -19.01 12.61
C GLU A 490 -17.01 -17.53 12.60
N SER A 491 -16.36 -16.70 13.42
CA SER A 491 -16.68 -15.27 13.56
C SER A 491 -16.48 -14.49 12.27
N ALA A 492 -15.45 -14.81 11.48
CA ALA A 492 -15.22 -14.12 10.21
C ALA A 492 -16.31 -14.43 9.18
N ILE A 493 -16.88 -15.64 9.17
CA ILE A 493 -18.04 -15.97 8.34
C ILE A 493 -19.27 -15.18 8.79
N ARG A 494 -19.51 -15.08 10.11
CA ARG A 494 -20.60 -14.24 10.65
C ARG A 494 -20.42 -12.76 10.33
N TYR A 495 -19.19 -12.27 10.38
CA TYR A 495 -18.84 -10.89 10.02
C TYR A 495 -19.19 -10.60 8.55
N TRP A 496 -18.76 -11.45 7.63
CA TRP A 496 -19.07 -11.29 6.20
C TRP A 496 -20.55 -11.47 5.90
N ALA A 497 -21.22 -12.40 6.59
CA ALA A 497 -22.67 -12.55 6.51
C ALA A 497 -23.40 -11.25 6.90
N ALA A 498 -23.05 -10.65 8.05
CA ALA A 498 -23.61 -9.38 8.49
C ALA A 498 -23.29 -8.23 7.51
N GLN A 499 -22.05 -8.16 7.02
CA GLN A 499 -21.63 -7.17 6.01
C GLN A 499 -22.44 -7.30 4.71
N GLY A 500 -22.69 -8.53 4.26
CA GLY A 500 -23.45 -8.79 3.04
C GLY A 500 -24.93 -8.40 3.15
N LEU A 501 -25.52 -8.53 4.35
CA LEU A 501 -26.88 -8.09 4.63
C LEU A 501 -26.95 -6.56 4.73
N LEU A 502 -25.98 -5.93 5.40
CA LEU A 502 -25.82 -4.46 5.41
C LEU A 502 -25.70 -3.91 3.98
N ALA A 503 -24.88 -4.54 3.14
CA ALA A 503 -24.64 -4.12 1.77
C ALA A 503 -25.88 -4.20 0.87
N ARG A 504 -26.84 -5.08 1.23
CA ARG A 504 -28.15 -5.22 0.55
C ARG A 504 -29.23 -4.32 1.15
N LYS A 505 -28.86 -3.39 2.03
CA LYS A 505 -29.71 -2.34 2.60
C LYS A 505 -30.99 -2.94 3.23
N GLU A 506 -32.13 -2.26 3.09
CA GLU A 506 -33.42 -2.66 3.66
C GLU A 506 -33.81 -4.11 3.36
N GLN A 507 -33.69 -4.53 2.11
CA GLN A 507 -34.06 -5.89 1.70
C GLN A 507 -33.19 -6.96 2.37
N GLY A 508 -31.88 -6.71 2.49
CA GLY A 508 -30.95 -7.62 3.17
C GLY A 508 -31.22 -7.68 4.67
N VAL A 509 -31.31 -6.53 5.31
CA VAL A 509 -31.53 -6.42 6.76
C VAL A 509 -32.87 -7.03 7.18
N GLN A 510 -33.94 -6.82 6.40
CA GLN A 510 -35.24 -7.43 6.69
C GLN A 510 -35.19 -8.97 6.66
N GLN A 511 -34.47 -9.56 5.70
CA GLN A 511 -34.35 -11.02 5.59
C GLN A 511 -33.48 -11.63 6.70
N GLY A 512 -32.47 -10.90 7.17
CA GLY A 512 -31.56 -11.36 8.22
C GLY A 512 -31.89 -10.85 9.63
N LEU A 513 -33.00 -10.13 9.82
CA LEU A 513 -33.25 -9.30 11.01
C LEU A 513 -33.10 -10.07 12.32
N ASP A 514 -33.68 -11.27 12.42
CA ASP A 514 -33.62 -12.07 13.64
C ASP A 514 -32.18 -12.49 13.99
N GLY A 515 -31.39 -12.87 12.98
CA GLY A 515 -29.99 -13.22 13.17
C GLY A 515 -29.14 -12.01 13.55
N LEU A 516 -29.41 -10.83 12.94
CA LEU A 516 -28.70 -9.60 13.27
C LEU A 516 -29.00 -9.14 14.70
N LYS A 517 -30.26 -9.21 15.13
CA LYS A 517 -30.67 -8.92 16.53
C LYS A 517 -29.97 -9.84 17.52
N GLU A 518 -29.93 -11.13 17.21
CA GLU A 518 -29.24 -12.11 18.06
C GLU A 518 -27.74 -11.81 18.13
N ALA A 519 -27.11 -11.50 17.00
CA ALA A 519 -25.71 -11.13 16.95
C ALA A 519 -25.41 -9.90 17.83
N ILE A 520 -26.19 -8.82 17.73
CA ILE A 520 -26.03 -7.61 18.56
C ILE A 520 -26.04 -7.95 20.06
N ARG A 521 -26.90 -8.87 20.48
CA ARG A 521 -27.11 -9.26 21.88
C ARG A 521 -26.04 -10.19 22.42
N GLN A 522 -25.61 -11.15 21.62
CA GLN A 522 -24.94 -12.35 22.14
C GLN A 522 -23.64 -12.75 21.42
N ASP A 523 -23.29 -12.14 20.27
CA ASP A 523 -22.07 -12.55 19.57
C ASP A 523 -20.82 -12.27 20.41
N ALA A 524 -19.89 -13.22 20.44
CA ALA A 524 -18.64 -13.05 21.16
C ALA A 524 -17.67 -12.07 20.48
N SER A 525 -17.78 -11.90 19.15
CA SER A 525 -16.92 -11.01 18.37
C SER A 525 -17.50 -9.59 18.36
N PRO A 526 -16.82 -8.59 18.97
CA PRO A 526 -17.29 -7.20 18.91
C PRO A 526 -17.44 -6.68 17.49
N SER A 527 -16.60 -7.15 16.56
CA SER A 527 -16.66 -6.78 15.15
C SER A 527 -17.96 -7.26 14.48
N VAL A 528 -18.41 -8.48 14.79
CA VAL A 528 -19.70 -9.01 14.28
C VAL A 528 -20.86 -8.21 14.85
N ARG A 529 -20.87 -7.96 16.17
CA ARG A 529 -21.90 -7.14 16.83
C ARG A 529 -22.00 -5.75 16.20
N THR A 530 -20.86 -5.12 15.90
CA THR A 530 -20.80 -3.76 15.34
C THR A 530 -21.38 -3.68 13.93
N ILE A 531 -21.04 -4.63 13.05
CA ILE A 531 -21.65 -4.65 11.70
C ILE A 531 -23.14 -4.98 11.76
N ALA A 532 -23.55 -5.92 12.63
CA ALA A 532 -24.95 -6.23 12.82
C ALA A 532 -25.73 -5.01 13.35
N ALA A 533 -25.15 -4.27 14.29
CA ALA A 533 -25.72 -3.03 14.82
C ALA A 533 -25.79 -1.93 13.78
N GLU A 534 -24.76 -1.75 12.94
CA GLU A 534 -24.83 -0.80 11.83
C GLU A 534 -25.99 -1.13 10.88
N ALA A 535 -26.11 -2.40 10.49
CA ALA A 535 -27.17 -2.89 9.61
C ALA A 535 -28.57 -2.59 10.18
N VAL A 536 -28.79 -2.92 11.45
CA VAL A 536 -30.08 -2.69 12.14
C VAL A 536 -30.32 -1.21 12.41
N ALA A 537 -29.31 -0.44 12.80
CA ALA A 537 -29.45 1.00 13.04
C ALA A 537 -29.81 1.74 11.75
N GLN A 538 -29.20 1.34 10.62
CA GLN A 538 -29.41 1.99 9.34
C GLN A 538 -30.70 1.54 8.66
N TYR A 539 -31.06 0.26 8.67
CA TYR A 539 -32.17 -0.26 7.87
C TYR A 539 -33.19 -1.10 8.66
N GLY A 540 -32.98 -1.30 9.95
CA GLY A 540 -33.89 -2.05 10.82
C GLY A 540 -35.08 -1.21 11.32
N PRO A 541 -36.09 -1.89 11.89
CA PRO A 541 -37.25 -1.22 12.47
C PRO A 541 -36.89 -0.43 13.74
N GLU A 542 -37.72 0.57 14.07
CA GLU A 542 -37.43 1.52 15.14
C GLU A 542 -37.32 0.87 16.53
N ASP A 543 -38.07 -0.20 16.78
CA ASP A 543 -38.13 -0.91 18.06
C ASP A 543 -36.81 -1.57 18.49
N VAL A 544 -35.90 -1.81 17.53
CA VAL A 544 -34.58 -2.41 17.77
C VAL A 544 -33.43 -1.47 17.42
N ARG A 545 -33.73 -0.28 16.88
CA ARG A 545 -32.71 0.72 16.53
C ARG A 545 -31.98 1.21 17.77
N GLU A 546 -32.69 1.47 18.86
CA GLU A 546 -32.09 1.95 20.11
C GLU A 546 -31.04 0.96 20.66
N GLU A 547 -31.35 -0.34 20.61
CA GLU A 547 -30.43 -1.39 21.02
C GLU A 547 -29.15 -1.40 20.17
N ALA A 548 -29.29 -1.26 18.85
CA ALA A 548 -28.17 -1.16 17.93
C ALA A 548 -27.31 0.09 18.20
N LEU A 549 -27.94 1.25 18.38
CA LEU A 549 -27.25 2.50 18.70
C LEU A 549 -26.49 2.41 20.04
N ASN A 550 -27.08 1.78 21.05
CA ASN A 550 -26.44 1.55 22.34
C ASN A 550 -25.18 0.67 22.23
N TRP A 551 -25.22 -0.37 21.40
CA TRP A 551 -24.01 -1.15 21.13
C TRP A 551 -22.95 -0.33 20.40
N LEU A 552 -23.33 0.41 19.35
CA LEU A 552 -22.38 1.21 18.57
C LEU A 552 -21.62 2.21 19.43
N ILE A 553 -22.31 2.95 20.31
CA ILE A 553 -21.64 3.90 21.20
C ILE A 553 -20.78 3.22 22.28
N GLU A 554 -21.19 2.04 22.76
CA GLU A 554 -20.37 1.24 23.67
C GLU A 554 -19.09 0.77 22.98
N ALA A 555 -19.22 0.19 21.78
CA ALA A 555 -18.13 -0.30 20.95
C ALA A 555 -17.17 0.81 20.50
N ALA A 556 -17.68 2.02 20.31
CA ALA A 556 -16.88 3.22 20.01
C ALA A 556 -15.98 3.67 21.17
N ASN A 557 -16.20 3.16 22.39
CA ASN A 557 -15.33 3.44 23.52
C ASN A 557 -14.06 2.56 23.46
N GLY A 558 -12.96 3.17 23.01
CA GLY A 558 -11.67 2.50 22.88
C GLY A 558 -11.07 1.99 24.20
N GLU A 559 -11.43 2.57 25.35
CA GLU A 559 -10.99 2.04 26.66
C GLU A 559 -11.65 0.69 26.99
N LYS A 560 -12.84 0.43 26.44
CA LYS A 560 -13.59 -0.81 26.66
C LYS A 560 -13.25 -1.89 25.63
N HIS A 561 -13.17 -1.52 24.35
CA HIS A 561 -13.07 -2.50 23.25
C HIS A 561 -11.79 -2.39 22.42
N GLY A 562 -10.86 -1.52 22.81
CA GLY A 562 -9.63 -1.29 22.08
C GLY A 562 -9.84 -0.44 20.82
N PRO A 563 -8.73 -0.13 20.12
CA PRO A 563 -8.73 0.87 19.06
C PRO A 563 -9.47 0.41 17.81
N TYR A 564 -9.29 -0.85 17.40
CA TYR A 564 -9.80 -1.33 16.13
C TYR A 564 -11.32 -1.47 16.11
N VAL A 565 -11.92 -1.91 17.24
CA VAL A 565 -13.38 -1.93 17.42
C VAL A 565 -13.91 -0.50 17.49
N ALA A 566 -13.22 0.40 18.19
CA ALA A 566 -13.64 1.80 18.28
C ALA A 566 -13.63 2.50 16.92
N ILE A 567 -12.60 2.28 16.09
CA ILE A 567 -12.56 2.80 14.71
C ILE A 567 -13.70 2.21 13.88
N LEU A 568 -13.96 0.90 13.98
CA LEU A 568 -15.04 0.25 13.24
C LEU A 568 -16.41 0.82 13.64
N ALA A 569 -16.67 0.94 14.94
CA ALA A 569 -17.93 1.46 15.47
C ALA A 569 -18.12 2.94 15.16
N MET A 570 -17.06 3.75 15.21
CA MET A 570 -17.13 5.16 14.82
C MET A 570 -17.38 5.33 13.32
N ASN A 571 -16.83 4.48 12.45
CA ASN A 571 -17.23 4.49 11.03
C ASN A 571 -18.72 4.13 10.88
N ALA A 572 -19.21 3.11 11.59
CA ALA A 572 -20.62 2.75 11.56
C ALA A 572 -21.52 3.91 11.99
N ILE A 573 -21.20 4.60 13.10
CA ILE A 573 -21.96 5.77 13.59
C ILE A 573 -21.94 6.91 12.57
N ASP A 574 -20.78 7.22 12.00
CA ASP A 574 -20.61 8.27 10.98
C ASP A 574 -21.51 8.02 9.76
N HIS A 575 -21.64 6.75 9.34
CA HIS A 575 -22.47 6.34 8.19
C HIS A 575 -23.98 6.28 8.47
N LEU A 576 -24.42 6.51 9.72
CA LEU A 576 -25.84 6.61 10.04
C LEU A 576 -26.44 7.97 9.68
N ASP A 577 -25.61 8.96 9.38
CA ASP A 577 -26.01 10.35 9.12
C ASP A 577 -27.00 10.83 10.20
N GLY A 578 -28.16 11.39 9.79
CA GLY A 578 -29.19 11.88 10.71
C GLY A 578 -29.75 10.83 11.70
N LYS A 579 -29.55 9.52 11.48
CA LYS A 579 -29.98 8.49 12.44
C LYS A 579 -29.07 8.40 13.67
N ALA A 580 -27.88 8.99 13.64
CA ALA A 580 -26.98 9.09 14.79
C ALA A 580 -27.20 10.34 15.67
N VAL A 581 -28.17 11.21 15.35
CA VAL A 581 -28.40 12.46 16.12
C VAL A 581 -28.58 12.22 17.62
N SER A 582 -29.26 11.14 18.02
CA SER A 582 -29.46 10.79 19.43
C SER A 582 -28.15 10.44 20.17
N LEU A 583 -27.09 10.08 19.44
CA LEU A 583 -25.78 9.74 19.99
C LEU A 583 -24.85 10.95 20.14
N LYS A 584 -25.20 12.13 19.61
CA LYS A 584 -24.32 13.32 19.54
C LYS A 584 -23.59 13.63 20.85
N ASP A 585 -24.33 13.74 21.95
CA ASP A 585 -23.76 14.07 23.27
C ASP A 585 -22.88 12.95 23.84
N GLN A 586 -23.13 11.70 23.45
CA GLN A 586 -22.34 10.55 23.87
C GLN A 586 -21.06 10.44 23.04
N VAL A 587 -21.14 10.67 21.72
CA VAL A 587 -19.98 10.73 20.81
C VAL A 587 -19.00 11.80 21.27
N ALA A 588 -19.47 12.99 21.65
CA ALA A 588 -18.64 14.07 22.18
C ALA A 588 -17.89 13.72 23.49
N LYS A 589 -18.34 12.68 24.21
CA LYS A 589 -17.74 12.24 25.49
C LYS A 589 -16.85 11.02 25.33
N LEU A 590 -16.72 10.45 24.12
CA LEU A 590 -15.86 9.30 23.89
C LEU A 590 -14.39 9.64 24.21
N PRO A 591 -13.63 8.69 24.77
CA PRO A 591 -12.22 8.91 25.05
C PRO A 591 -11.45 9.08 23.74
N THR A 592 -10.55 10.07 23.71
CA THR A 592 -9.69 10.36 22.55
C THR A 592 -8.23 10.00 22.79
N LYS A 593 -7.89 9.58 24.02
CA LYS A 593 -6.54 9.24 24.49
C LYS A 593 -6.63 8.10 25.50
N GLY A 594 -5.56 7.32 25.65
CA GLY A 594 -5.47 6.24 26.63
C GLY A 594 -4.47 5.17 26.21
N ASN A 595 -4.27 4.15 27.04
CA ASN A 595 -3.34 3.04 26.76
C ASN A 595 -3.81 2.14 25.60
N TRP A 596 -5.09 2.22 25.23
CA TRP A 596 -5.67 1.51 24.09
C TRP A 596 -5.27 2.12 22.75
N VAL A 597 -4.74 3.35 22.74
CA VAL A 597 -4.38 4.06 21.53
C VAL A 597 -3.08 3.48 20.95
N PRO A 598 -3.06 3.05 19.67
CA PRO A 598 -1.84 2.51 19.08
C PRO A 598 -0.77 3.60 19.00
N SER A 599 0.50 3.21 19.03
CA SER A 599 1.63 4.15 19.00
C SER A 599 1.67 5.00 17.72
N ARG A 600 1.04 4.53 16.63
CA ARG A 600 0.78 5.27 15.39
C ARG A 600 -0.69 5.13 15.02
N GLY A 601 -1.33 6.21 14.54
CA GLY A 601 -2.76 6.22 14.23
C GLY A 601 -3.68 6.63 15.40
N GLY A 602 -3.11 7.20 16.46
CA GLY A 602 -3.89 7.66 17.61
C GLY A 602 -4.80 8.86 17.37
N ASP A 603 -4.72 9.44 16.18
CA ASP A 603 -5.58 10.50 15.68
C ASP A 603 -6.82 9.98 14.93
N TYR A 604 -6.94 8.67 14.66
CA TYR A 604 -8.04 8.12 13.87
C TYR A 604 -9.41 8.22 14.56
N VAL A 605 -9.56 7.73 15.79
CA VAL A 605 -10.82 7.88 16.55
C VAL A 605 -11.15 9.36 16.80
N PRO A 606 -10.20 10.23 17.22
CA PRO A 606 -10.46 11.67 17.32
C PRO A 606 -10.97 12.31 16.03
N ARG A 607 -10.40 11.98 14.87
CA ARG A 607 -10.86 12.50 13.56
C ARG A 607 -12.26 12.04 13.20
N LEU A 608 -12.59 10.77 13.49
CA LEU A 608 -13.94 10.26 13.27
C LEU A 608 -14.94 11.00 14.17
N ILE A 609 -14.63 11.18 15.46
CA ILE A 609 -15.47 11.96 16.38
C ILE A 609 -15.69 13.38 15.86
N GLU A 610 -14.62 14.07 15.45
CA GLU A 610 -14.70 15.43 14.91
C GLU A 610 -15.59 15.50 13.67
N LYS A 611 -15.39 14.59 12.71
CA LYS A 611 -16.17 14.53 11.48
C LYS A 611 -17.64 14.24 11.75
N THR A 612 -17.93 13.20 12.53
CA THR A 612 -19.31 12.82 12.87
C THR A 612 -20.03 13.96 13.60
N LEU A 613 -19.36 14.65 14.54
CA LEU A 613 -19.97 15.78 15.24
C LEU A 613 -20.21 17.00 14.35
N ALA A 614 -19.40 17.20 13.32
CA ALA A 614 -19.62 18.26 12.33
C ALA A 614 -20.87 17.97 11.49
N ASP A 615 -21.03 16.72 11.02
CA ASP A 615 -22.19 16.32 10.20
C ASP A 615 -23.51 16.36 11.00
N LEU A 616 -23.47 16.03 12.30
CA LEU A 616 -24.65 16.09 13.19
C LEU A 616 -24.97 17.52 13.69
N GLN A 617 -24.25 18.53 13.23
CA GLN A 617 -24.55 19.95 13.51
C GLN A 617 -25.26 20.65 12.34
N GLU A 618 -25.14 20.12 11.13
CA GLU A 618 -25.88 20.53 9.93
C GLU A 618 -27.31 19.98 9.96
#